data_AF-A0A7J3IG45-F1
#
_entry.id   AF-A0A7J3IG45-F1
#
_cell.length_a   1.000
_cell.length_b   1.000
_cell.length_c   1.000
_cell.angle_alpha   90.00
_cell.angle_beta   90.00
_cell.angle_gamma   90.00
#
_symmetry.space_group_name_H-M   'P 1'
#
loop_
_entity.id
_entity.type
_entity.pdbx_description
1 polymer ?
#
loop_
_entity_poly.entity_id
_entity_poly.type
_entity_poly.pdbx_seq_one_letter_code
_entity_poly.pdbx_strand_id
1 'polypeptide(L)' 'MSTEFRHIVRIIDRDIDGSKTVVDALSDIKGIGLRLANIIAAKMGLSPSARIG' A
#
# COMPACT_ATOMS: atom_id res chain seq x y z
N MET A 1 17.08 12.27 2.57
CA MET A 1 15.81 12.41 3.33
C MET A 1 15.61 11.12 4.07
N SER A 2 15.71 11.13 5.41
CA SER A 2 15.38 9.99 6.25
C SER A 2 13.86 9.86 6.27
N THR A 3 13.30 8.98 5.45
CA THR A 3 11.88 8.67 5.50
C THR A 3 11.61 7.98 6.83
N GLU A 4 10.98 8.69 7.76
CA GLU A 4 10.53 8.08 9.01
C GLU A 4 9.49 7.02 8.70
N PHE A 5 9.67 5.83 9.27
CA PHE A 5 8.78 4.71 9.05
C PHE A 5 7.44 4.96 9.73
N ARG A 6 6.36 4.97 8.95
CA ARG A 6 5.00 5.14 9.49
C ARG A 6 4.39 3.78 9.74
N HIS A 7 4.22 3.43 11.01
CA HIS A 7 3.57 2.17 11.40
C HIS A 7 2.08 2.11 11.02
N ILE A 8 1.41 3.26 10.90
CA ILE A 8 -0.01 3.35 10.53
C ILE A 8 -0.16 4.36 9.39
N VAL A 9 -0.76 3.93 8.28
CA VAL A 9 -1.06 4.75 7.11
C VAL A 9 -2.57 4.71 6.85
N ARG A 10 -3.23 5.87 6.81
CA ARG A 10 -4.68 5.93 6.57
C ARG A 10 -4.98 6.14 5.08
N ILE A 11 -5.77 5.25 4.49
CA ILE A 11 -6.21 5.32 3.08
C ILE A 11 -7.71 5.00 3.02
N ILE A 12 -8.52 5.90 2.45
CA ILE A 12 -9.98 5.74 2.28
C ILE A 12 -10.66 5.28 3.60
N ASP A 13 -10.54 6.11 4.64
CA ASP A 13 -11.07 5.86 5.99
C ASP A 13 -10.60 4.56 6.70
N ARG A 14 -9.62 3.84 6.13
CA ARG A 14 -9.06 2.61 6.69
C ARG A 14 -7.65 2.86 7.20
N ASP A 15 -7.37 2.38 8.41
CA ASP A 15 -6.01 2.33 8.94
C ASP A 15 -5.33 1.07 8.43
N ILE A 16 -4.19 1.24 7.76
CA ILE A 16 -3.39 0.19 7.17
C ILE A 16 -2.04 0.13 7.92
N ASP A 17 -1.56 -1.08 8.15
CA ASP A 17 -0.25 -1.32 8.75
C ASP A 17 0.86 -0.98 7.74
N GLY A 18 1.78 -0.10 8.16
CA GLY A 18 2.95 0.32 7.40
C GLY A 18 3.94 -0.80 7.07
N SER A 19 3.89 -1.91 7.81
CA SER A 19 4.76 -3.07 7.58
C SER A 19 4.38 -3.85 6.31
N LYS A 20 3.13 -3.71 5.84
CA LYS A 20 2.62 -4.41 4.66
C LYS A 20 3.23 -3.89 3.37
N THR A 21 3.29 -4.78 2.38
CA THR A 21 3.68 -4.40 1.03
C THR A 21 2.63 -3.48 0.41
N VAL A 22 3.01 -2.65 -0.57
CA VAL A 22 2.09 -1.75 -1.27
C VAL A 22 0.90 -2.53 -1.84
N VAL A 23 1.12 -3.73 -2.38
CA VAL A 23 0.05 -4.55 -2.96
C VAL A 23 -0.89 -5.09 -1.90
N ASP A 24 -0.36 -5.64 -0.81
CA ASP A 24 -1.18 -6.19 0.26
C ASP A 24 -1.99 -5.08 0.95
N ALA A 25 -1.34 -3.95 1.23
CA ALA A 25 -1.96 -2.75 1.79
C ALA A 25 -3.12 -2.23 0.94
N LEU A 26 -2.94 -2.13 -0.38
CA LEU A 26 -4.00 -1.71 -1.28
C LEU A 26 -5.13 -2.75 -1.38
N SER A 27 -4.81 -4.04 -1.26
CA SER A 27 -5.81 -5.11 -1.30
C SER A 27 -6.72 -5.20 -0.08
N ASP A 28 -6.31 -4.60 1.06
CA ASP A 28 -7.16 -4.49 2.25
C ASP A 28 -8.36 -3.53 2.04
N ILE A 29 -8.34 -2.71 0.98
CA ILE A 29 -9.41 -1.78 0.67
C ILE A 29 -10.55 -2.55 0.00
N LYS A 30 -11.76 -2.46 0.57
CA LYS A 30 -12.95 -3.16 0.03
C LYS A 30 -13.20 -2.72 -1.42
N GLY A 31 -13.15 -3.69 -2.33
CA GLY A 31 -13.29 -3.45 -3.77
C GLY A 31 -11.97 -3.41 -4.55
N ILE A 32 -10.81 -3.46 -3.88
CA ILE A 32 -9.50 -3.59 -4.51
C ILE A 32 -8.98 -5.02 -4.28
N GLY A 33 -8.98 -5.82 -5.34
CA GLY A 33 -8.34 -7.14 -5.32
C GLY A 33 -6.84 -7.06 -5.62
N LEU A 34 -6.11 -8.16 -5.39
CA LEU A 34 -4.67 -8.25 -5.62
C LEU A 34 -4.23 -7.83 -7.04
N ARG A 35 -5.00 -8.20 -8.07
CA ARG A 35 -4.74 -7.77 -9.46
C ARG A 35 -4.89 -6.26 -9.65
N LEU A 36 -5.91 -5.67 -9.06
CA LEU A 36 -6.14 -4.22 -9.17
C LEU A 36 -5.05 -3.46 -8.41
N ALA A 37 -4.68 -3.91 -7.21
CA ALA A 37 -3.57 -3.37 -6.44
C ALA A 37 -2.24 -3.41 -7.22
N ASN A 38 -1.92 -4.52 -7.89
CA ASN A 38 -0.73 -4.63 -8.74
C ASN A 38 -0.74 -3.65 -9.93
N ILE A 39 -1.88 -3.50 -10.61
CA ILE A 39 -2.02 -2.55 -11.73
C ILE A 39 -1.86 -1.11 -11.24
N ILE A 40 -2.43 -0.77 -10.09
CA ILE A 40 -2.29 0.57 -9.47
C ILE A 40 -0.81 0.83 -9.14
N ALA A 41 -0.14 -0.11 -8.47
CA ALA A 41 1.27 0.01 -8.12
C ALA A 41 2.15 0.19 -9.37
N ALA A 42 1.93 -0.64 -10.41
CA ALA A 42 2.65 -0.56 -11.67
C ALA A 42 2.41 0.77 -12.40
N LYS A 43 1.16 1.26 -12.42
CA LYS A 43 0.82 2.55 -13.04
C LYS A 43 1.46 3.74 -12.31
N MET A 44 1.67 3.63 -11.01
CA MET A 44 2.36 4.63 -10.20
C MET A 44 3.88 4.47 -10.18
N GLY A 45 4.44 3.44 -10.84
CA GLY A 45 5.87 3.14 -10.80
C GLY A 45 6.37 2.73 -9.42
N LEU A 46 5.48 2.27 -8.54
CA LEU A 46 5.82 1.81 -7.20
C LEU A 46 6.22 0.34 -7.25
N SER A 47 7.25 -0.03 -6.49
CA SER A 47 7.61 -1.44 -6.33
C SER A 47 6.50 -2.19 -5.57
N PRO A 48 5.97 -3.29 -6.10
CA PRO A 48 4.98 -4.12 -5.42
C PRO A 48 5.43 -4.63 -4.04
N SER A 49 6.73 -4.86 -3.88
CA SER A 49 7.35 -5.39 -2.66
C SER A 49 7.81 -4.30 -1.69
N ALA A 50 7.69 -3.03 -2.06
CA ALA A 50 7.99 -1.94 -1.13
C ALA A 50 6.98 -1.94 0.02
N ARG A 51 7.44 -1.55 1.20
CA ARG A 51 6.56 -1.31 2.36
C ARG A 51 5.87 0.03 2.18
N ILE A 52 4.64 0.14 2.69
CA ILE A 52 3.84 1.37 2.57
C ILE A 52 4.19 2.42 3.64
N GLY A 53 4.78 1.98 4.75
CA GLY A 53 5.22 2.80 5.88
C GLY A 53 6.42 3.67 5.60
#